data_AF-A0A7C3U7B2-F1
#
_entry.id   AF-A0A7C3U7B2-F1
#
_cell.length_a   1.000
_cell.length_b   1.000
_cell.length_c   1.000
_cell.angle_alpha   90.00
_cell.angle_beta   90.00
_cell.angle_gamma   90.00
#
_symmetry.space_group_name_H-M   'P 1'
#
loop_
_entity.id
_entity.type
_entity.pdbx_description
1 polymer ?
#
loop_
_entity_poly.entity_id
_entity_poly.type
_entity_poly.pdbx_seq_one_letter_code
_entity_poly.pdbx_strand_id
1 'polypeptide(L)'
;MKTVEYRKLQATLDGTYFVTLPKNWVMGRGLKRGDMLRFEQTFNGRIMVSPHGVEEKTLKEAILEVSPYLERLIGEKYLSGYDIIEVRAGAIFSSEVRERIKKAVKRFVGLEIVEENSRRLVIQCLLEPSLIIPEKVARRVNAISAEMGKDCISSFIQGDEALAKTVMERDEEVDRQYFLLVRLVRTALTHPYISEKLSISPIECLDYRMLASLMEHYADYSVDIAGVSLRCQPNSWLGVVKEALLEVSLRMYEMYKDSFASVLKGDLELAVEVSRKSCEIKDKLTSIQAGILKNKRVTQEFLTDVVMALNSMCEVCVDISDLAKAR
;
A
#
# COMPACT_ATOMS: atom_id res chain seq x y z
N MET A 1 -20.90 -1.24 -25.07
CA MET A 1 -20.54 -2.27 -26.06
C MET A 1 -19.27 -1.85 -26.77
N LYS A 2 -18.33 -2.76 -26.99
CA LYS A 2 -17.07 -2.49 -27.70
C LYS A 2 -17.35 -2.55 -29.21
N THR A 3 -17.39 -1.42 -29.89
CA THR A 3 -17.57 -1.35 -31.34
C THR A 3 -16.20 -1.53 -32.01
N VAL A 4 -16.05 -2.56 -32.85
CA VAL A 4 -14.82 -2.81 -33.62
C VAL A 4 -15.09 -2.38 -35.06
N GLU A 5 -14.31 -1.42 -35.55
CA GLU A 5 -14.35 -0.97 -36.94
C GLU A 5 -12.94 -1.06 -37.55
N TYR A 6 -12.84 -1.64 -38.75
CA TYR A 6 -11.58 -1.74 -39.48
C TYR A 6 -11.40 -0.54 -40.41
N ARG A 7 -10.16 -0.05 -40.52
CA ARG A 7 -9.76 1.03 -41.41
C ARG A 7 -8.49 0.65 -42.13
N LYS A 8 -8.40 1.02 -43.41
CA LYS A 8 -7.18 0.83 -44.20
C LYS A 8 -6.20 1.96 -43.88
N LEU A 9 -4.94 1.60 -43.69
CA LEU A 9 -3.83 2.55 -43.66
C LEU A 9 -3.63 3.11 -45.07
N GLN A 10 -3.52 4.42 -45.20
CA GLN A 10 -3.30 5.11 -46.47
C GLN A 10 -1.95 5.80 -46.44
N ALA A 11 -1.21 5.75 -47.54
CA ALA A 11 0.09 6.39 -47.66
C ALA A 11 -0.02 7.66 -48.51
N THR A 12 0.71 8.69 -48.14
CA THR A 12 0.93 9.88 -48.95
C THR A 12 2.20 9.74 -49.78
N LEU A 13 2.35 10.59 -50.80
CA LEU A 13 3.49 10.58 -51.73
C LEU A 13 4.83 10.92 -51.04
N ASP A 14 4.79 11.59 -49.90
CA ASP A 14 5.96 11.99 -49.10
C ASP A 14 6.41 10.91 -48.09
N GLY A 15 5.76 9.74 -48.08
CA GLY A 15 6.11 8.63 -47.20
C GLY A 15 5.45 8.67 -45.81
N THR A 16 4.54 9.62 -45.56
CA THR A 16 3.73 9.59 -44.34
C THR A 16 2.48 8.71 -44.50
N TYR A 17 1.87 8.32 -43.37
CA TYR A 17 0.68 7.47 -43.37
C TYR A 17 -0.45 8.13 -42.59
N PHE A 18 -1.69 7.88 -43.01
CA PHE A 18 -2.88 8.33 -42.31
C PHE A 18 -3.96 7.25 -42.27
N VAL A 19 -4.85 7.37 -41.27
CA VAL A 19 -6.01 6.51 -41.08
C VAL A 19 -7.22 7.37 -40.75
N THR A 20 -8.40 7.01 -41.26
CA THR A 20 -9.63 7.74 -40.96
C THR A 20 -10.19 7.33 -39.60
N LEU A 21 -10.55 8.31 -38.77
CA LEU A 21 -11.11 8.05 -37.44
C LEU A 21 -12.60 7.63 -37.50
N PRO A 22 -13.10 6.83 -36.54
CA PRO A 22 -14.52 6.48 -36.49
C PRO A 22 -15.41 7.71 -36.30
N LYS A 23 -16.36 7.92 -37.22
CA LYS A 23 -17.24 9.12 -37.22
C LYS A 23 -17.98 9.30 -35.89
N ASN A 24 -18.51 8.22 -35.32
CA ASN A 24 -19.25 8.26 -34.06
C ASN A 24 -18.36 8.66 -32.87
N TRP A 25 -17.08 8.27 -32.89
CA TRP A 25 -16.14 8.69 -31.85
C TRP A 25 -15.81 10.18 -31.97
N VAL A 26 -15.55 10.66 -33.19
CA VAL A 26 -15.28 12.09 -33.47
C VAL A 26 -16.45 12.96 -33.02
N MET A 27 -17.69 12.61 -33.42
CA MET A 27 -18.88 13.35 -33.02
C MET A 27 -19.17 13.22 -31.52
N GLY A 28 -19.02 12.02 -30.94
CA GLY A 28 -19.26 11.77 -29.52
C GLY A 28 -18.29 12.51 -28.60
N ARG A 29 -17.10 12.89 -29.10
CA ARG A 29 -16.13 13.74 -28.40
C ARG A 29 -16.24 15.22 -28.78
N GLY A 30 -17.22 15.61 -29.59
CA GLY A 30 -17.43 17.01 -29.99
C GLY A 30 -16.31 17.58 -30.89
N LEU A 31 -15.49 16.73 -31.49
CA LEU A 31 -14.33 17.14 -32.26
C LEU A 31 -14.73 17.76 -33.61
N LYS A 32 -14.03 18.82 -33.99
CA LYS A 32 -14.22 19.58 -35.22
C LYS A 32 -12.99 19.50 -36.11
N ARG A 33 -13.17 19.86 -37.38
CA ARG A 33 -12.07 19.96 -38.34
C ARG A 33 -11.06 20.99 -37.83
N GLY A 34 -9.78 20.59 -37.75
CA GLY A 34 -8.69 21.43 -37.26
C GLY A 34 -8.32 21.18 -35.80
N ASP A 35 -9.13 20.42 -35.05
CA ASP A 35 -8.78 20.02 -33.70
C ASP A 35 -7.55 19.12 -33.70
N MET A 36 -6.61 19.40 -32.80
CA MET A 36 -5.40 18.60 -32.65
C MET A 36 -5.68 17.30 -31.91
N LEU A 37 -5.00 16.24 -32.33
CA LEU A 37 -5.05 14.93 -31.68
C LEU A 37 -3.64 14.54 -31.23
N ARG A 38 -3.57 13.96 -30.04
CA ARG A 38 -2.37 13.34 -29.49
C ARG A 38 -2.37 11.86 -29.88
N PHE A 39 -1.24 11.40 -30.41
CA PHE A 39 -0.98 9.99 -30.72
C PHE A 39 0.16 9.51 -29.85
N GLU A 40 -0.06 8.42 -29.12
CA GLU A 40 0.91 7.88 -28.18
C GLU A 40 1.09 6.40 -28.38
N GLN A 41 2.34 5.94 -28.37
CA GLN A 41 2.63 4.53 -28.39
C GLN A 41 2.65 4.00 -26.95
N THR A 42 1.70 3.15 -26.64
CA THR A 42 1.62 2.46 -25.35
C THR A 42 2.72 1.39 -25.23
N PHE A 43 3.00 0.93 -24.01
CA PHE A 43 4.07 -0.05 -23.72
C PHE A 43 3.96 -1.38 -24.50
N ASN A 44 2.76 -1.74 -24.98
CA ASN A 44 2.54 -2.95 -25.79
C ASN A 44 2.60 -2.70 -27.31
N GLY A 45 3.11 -1.53 -27.73
CA GLY A 45 3.28 -1.15 -29.12
C GLY A 45 2.02 -0.64 -29.82
N ARG A 46 0.86 -0.58 -29.13
CA ARG A 46 -0.37 -0.01 -29.70
C ARG A 46 -0.34 1.51 -29.69
N ILE A 47 -0.96 2.11 -30.70
CA ILE A 47 -1.16 3.56 -30.77
C ILE A 47 -2.50 3.93 -30.13
N MET A 48 -2.46 4.82 -29.14
CA MET A 48 -3.63 5.44 -28.51
C MET A 48 -3.82 6.85 -29.09
N VAL A 49 -5.08 7.21 -29.38
CA VAL A 49 -5.45 8.52 -29.94
C VAL A 49 -6.38 9.23 -28.97
N SER A 50 -6.05 10.47 -28.62
CA SER A 50 -6.85 11.32 -27.73
C SER A 50 -6.90 12.77 -28.22
N PRO A 51 -7.94 13.55 -27.90
CA PRO A 51 -7.98 14.98 -28.19
C PRO A 51 -6.86 15.74 -27.48
N HIS A 52 -6.20 16.66 -28.17
CA HIS A 52 -5.22 17.55 -27.57
C HIS A 52 -5.91 18.56 -26.65
N GLY A 53 -5.35 18.81 -25.47
CA GLY A 53 -5.89 19.77 -24.50
C GLY A 53 -7.06 19.27 -23.66
N VAL A 54 -7.61 18.07 -23.93
CA VAL A 54 -8.53 17.39 -23.01
C VAL A 54 -7.70 16.62 -21.97
N GLU A 55 -6.91 17.37 -21.19
CA GLU A 55 -6.43 16.93 -19.88
C GLU A 55 -7.47 17.30 -18.82
N GLU A 56 -8.76 17.03 -19.06
CA GLU A 56 -9.74 17.15 -18.00
C GLU A 56 -9.60 15.94 -17.09
N LYS A 57 -8.74 16.10 -16.08
CA LYS A 57 -8.91 15.39 -14.82
C LYS A 57 -10.26 15.85 -14.26
N THR A 58 -11.33 15.22 -14.76
CA THR A 58 -12.68 15.42 -14.25
C THR A 58 -12.63 14.99 -12.80
N LEU A 59 -12.82 15.95 -11.89
CA LEU A 59 -12.84 15.67 -10.47
C LEU A 59 -13.91 14.62 -10.21
N LYS A 60 -13.51 13.55 -9.54
CA LYS A 60 -14.39 12.42 -9.29
C LYS A 60 -15.10 12.65 -7.97
N GLU A 61 -16.37 13.00 -8.04
CA GLU A 61 -17.17 13.41 -6.88
C GLU A 61 -18.13 12.30 -6.42
N ALA A 62 -18.28 12.15 -5.11
CA ALA A 62 -19.27 11.25 -4.50
C ALA A 62 -20.08 11.97 -3.43
N ILE A 63 -21.36 11.63 -3.34
CA ILE A 63 -22.23 12.05 -2.24
C ILE A 63 -22.54 10.82 -1.40
N LEU A 64 -22.33 10.93 -0.08
CA LEU A 64 -22.59 9.91 0.92
C LEU A 64 -23.63 10.43 1.91
N GLU A 65 -24.54 9.56 2.34
CA GLU A 65 -25.46 9.84 3.43
C GLU A 65 -24.90 9.28 4.75
N VAL A 66 -25.19 9.94 5.87
CA VAL A 66 -24.81 9.43 7.20
C VAL A 66 -25.41 8.05 7.43
N SER A 67 -24.53 7.10 7.75
CA SER A 67 -24.90 5.72 8.05
C SER A 67 -23.93 5.09 9.07
N PRO A 68 -24.26 3.92 9.63
CA PRO A 68 -23.32 3.14 10.44
C PRO A 68 -22.03 2.75 9.72
N TYR A 69 -22.01 2.79 8.38
CA TYR A 69 -20.87 2.38 7.56
C TYR A 69 -20.08 3.55 6.96
N LEU A 70 -20.32 4.77 7.45
CA LEU A 70 -19.80 6.01 6.87
C LEU A 70 -18.27 6.00 6.68
N GLU A 71 -17.51 5.56 7.69
CA GLU A 71 -16.05 5.49 7.65
C GLU A 71 -15.56 4.53 6.56
N ARG A 72 -16.23 3.38 6.41
CA ARG A 72 -15.95 2.39 5.37
C ARG A 72 -16.28 2.94 3.98
N LEU A 73 -17.37 3.71 3.85
CA LEU A 73 -17.73 4.36 2.60
C LEU A 73 -16.73 5.45 2.21
N ILE A 74 -16.27 6.28 3.16
CA ILE A 74 -15.20 7.26 2.94
C ILE A 74 -13.94 6.54 2.44
N GLY A 75 -13.53 5.46 3.12
CA GLY A 75 -12.38 4.66 2.69
C GLY A 75 -12.56 4.04 1.31
N GLU A 76 -13.73 3.50 0.98
CA GLU A 76 -14.01 2.98 -0.36
C GLU A 76 -13.86 4.06 -1.44
N LYS A 77 -14.44 5.24 -1.22
CA LYS A 77 -14.31 6.37 -2.16
C LYS A 77 -12.86 6.82 -2.29
N TYR A 78 -12.10 6.88 -1.20
CA TYR A 78 -10.68 7.17 -1.24
C TYR A 78 -9.90 6.14 -2.09
N LEU A 79 -10.10 4.85 -1.87
CA LEU A 79 -9.39 3.80 -2.61
C LEU A 79 -9.85 3.71 -4.08
N SER A 80 -11.08 4.15 -4.38
CA SER A 80 -11.64 4.23 -5.74
C SER A 80 -11.25 5.51 -6.51
N GLY A 81 -10.36 6.33 -5.92
CA GLY A 81 -9.80 7.51 -6.57
C GLY A 81 -10.73 8.71 -6.63
N TYR A 82 -11.73 8.80 -5.75
CA TYR A 82 -12.59 10.00 -5.66
C TYR A 82 -11.79 11.18 -5.11
N ASP A 83 -11.96 12.36 -5.71
CA ASP A 83 -11.27 13.60 -5.33
C ASP A 83 -12.10 14.40 -4.33
N ILE A 84 -13.43 14.35 -4.43
CA ILE A 84 -14.35 15.03 -3.53
C ILE A 84 -15.37 14.03 -2.99
N ILE A 85 -15.54 14.01 -1.67
CA ILE A 85 -16.53 13.20 -0.97
C ILE A 85 -17.38 14.14 -0.12
N GLU A 86 -18.61 14.35 -0.54
CA GLU A 86 -19.59 15.13 0.21
C GLU A 86 -20.41 14.20 1.11
N VAL A 87 -20.43 14.48 2.41
CA VAL A 87 -21.29 13.80 3.37
C VAL A 87 -22.49 14.68 3.69
N ARG A 88 -23.69 14.13 3.50
CA ARG A 88 -24.98 14.76 3.82
C ARG A 88 -25.68 14.05 4.96
N ALA A 89 -26.44 14.82 5.71
CA ALA A 89 -27.31 14.30 6.76
C ALA A 89 -28.72 14.88 6.61
N GLY A 90 -29.73 14.02 6.81
CA GLY A 90 -31.14 14.45 6.87
C GLY A 90 -31.44 15.37 8.07
N ALA A 91 -30.62 15.31 9.12
CA ALA A 91 -30.69 16.14 10.32
C ALA A 91 -29.33 16.81 10.59
N ILE A 92 -29.25 17.66 11.63
CA ILE A 92 -27.99 18.27 12.06
C ILE A 92 -27.02 17.17 12.49
N PHE A 93 -25.74 17.26 12.08
CA PHE A 93 -24.71 16.32 12.51
C PHE A 93 -24.57 16.31 14.04
N SER A 94 -24.58 15.12 14.63
CA SER A 94 -24.16 14.95 16.02
C SER A 94 -22.64 15.14 16.14
N SER A 95 -22.17 15.46 17.35
CA SER A 95 -20.73 15.51 17.67
C SER A 95 -20.03 14.18 17.39
N GLU A 96 -20.72 13.06 17.65
CA GLU A 96 -20.22 11.72 17.38
C GLU A 96 -19.98 11.47 15.88
N VAL A 97 -20.92 11.87 15.01
CA VAL A 97 -20.75 11.70 13.56
C VAL A 97 -19.58 12.54 13.05
N ARG A 98 -19.42 13.78 13.55
CA ARG A 98 -18.27 14.62 13.20
C ARG A 98 -16.94 13.99 13.60
N GLU A 99 -16.88 13.43 14.81
CA GLU A 99 -15.66 12.77 15.30
C GLU A 99 -15.33 11.51 14.48
N ARG A 100 -16.34 10.72 14.12
CA ARG A 100 -16.20 9.56 13.21
C ARG A 100 -15.63 9.99 11.86
N ILE A 101 -16.15 11.06 11.26
CA ILE A 101 -15.64 11.59 9.99
C ILE A 101 -14.18 12.06 10.16
N LYS A 102 -13.86 12.83 11.21
CA LYS A 102 -12.49 13.31 11.47
C LYS A 102 -11.50 12.16 11.64
N LYS A 103 -11.87 11.12 12.37
CA LYS A 103 -11.05 9.91 12.52
C LYS A 103 -10.86 9.19 11.19
N ALA A 104 -11.91 9.05 10.38
CA ALA A 104 -11.80 8.43 9.07
C ALA A 104 -10.88 9.23 8.13
N VAL A 105 -11.01 10.56 8.10
CA VAL A 105 -10.17 11.44 7.26
C VAL A 105 -8.69 11.31 7.63
N LYS A 106 -8.35 11.27 8.93
CA LYS A 106 -6.96 11.13 9.40
C LYS A 106 -6.25 9.84 8.93
N ARG A 107 -7.00 8.79 8.60
CA ARG A 107 -6.45 7.50 8.13
C ARG A 107 -5.98 7.51 6.66
N PHE A 108 -6.32 8.56 5.91
CA PHE A 108 -6.03 8.60 4.48
C PHE A 108 -5.19 9.82 4.12
N VAL A 109 -4.03 9.57 3.50
CA VAL A 109 -3.11 10.65 3.14
C VAL A 109 -3.77 11.62 2.16
N GLY A 110 -3.72 12.90 2.51
CA GLY A 110 -4.18 14.00 1.67
C GLY A 110 -5.69 14.21 1.65
N LEU A 111 -6.49 13.45 2.41
CA LEU A 111 -7.87 13.84 2.67
C LEU A 111 -7.91 14.98 3.69
N GLU A 112 -8.63 16.05 3.35
CA GLU A 112 -8.87 17.18 4.24
C GLU A 112 -10.34 17.57 4.23
N ILE A 113 -10.86 18.05 5.36
CA ILE A 113 -12.21 18.60 5.45
C ILE A 113 -12.13 20.06 5.02
N VAL A 114 -12.67 20.38 3.85
CA VAL A 114 -12.58 21.73 3.24
C VAL A 114 -13.80 22.58 3.52
N GLU A 115 -14.96 21.97 3.75
CA GLU A 115 -16.19 22.66 4.15
C GLU A 115 -16.91 21.86 5.23
N GLU A 116 -17.38 22.54 6.28
CA GLU A 116 -18.17 21.93 7.35
C GLU A 116 -19.33 22.86 7.75
N ASN A 117 -20.56 22.40 7.48
CA ASN A 117 -21.81 23.05 7.89
C ASN A 117 -22.63 22.11 8.79
N SER A 118 -23.79 22.56 9.28
CA SER A 118 -24.63 21.78 10.20
C SER A 118 -25.18 20.46 9.62
N ARG A 119 -25.30 20.34 8.29
CA ARG A 119 -25.86 19.15 7.60
C ARG A 119 -25.05 18.66 6.39
N ARG A 120 -23.93 19.32 6.10
CA ARG A 120 -23.08 19.05 4.93
C ARG A 120 -21.62 19.16 5.32
N LEU A 121 -20.81 18.20 4.93
CA LEU A 121 -19.37 18.20 5.13
C LEU A 121 -18.70 17.75 3.83
N VAL A 122 -17.72 18.51 3.35
CA VAL A 122 -17.00 18.22 2.10
C VAL A 122 -15.57 17.82 2.45
N ILE A 123 -15.21 16.62 2.05
CA ILE A 123 -13.86 16.06 2.17
C ILE A 123 -13.22 16.10 0.79
N GLN A 124 -12.00 16.61 0.68
CA GLN A 124 -11.26 16.69 -0.57
C GLN A 124 -9.91 15.98 -0.46
N CYS A 125 -9.55 15.23 -1.49
CA CYS A 125 -8.20 14.70 -1.67
C CYS A 125 -7.32 15.74 -2.36
N LEU A 126 -6.32 16.26 -1.66
CA LEU A 126 -5.42 17.31 -2.13
C LEU A 126 -4.19 16.77 -2.88
N LEU A 127 -4.16 15.48 -3.19
CA LEU A 127 -3.03 14.85 -3.87
C LEU A 127 -3.17 14.93 -5.39
N GLU A 128 -2.04 15.14 -6.06
CA GLU A 128 -1.91 14.94 -7.51
C GLU A 128 -1.23 13.59 -7.76
N PRO A 129 -1.99 12.51 -8.11
CA PRO A 129 -1.43 11.17 -8.25
C PRO A 129 -0.30 11.08 -9.26
N SER A 130 -0.33 11.91 -10.31
CA SER A 130 0.69 11.91 -11.35
C SER A 130 2.08 12.39 -10.89
N LEU A 131 2.17 12.99 -9.69
CA LEU A 131 3.44 13.44 -9.09
C LEU A 131 3.99 12.47 -8.03
N ILE A 132 3.23 11.44 -7.66
CA ILE A 132 3.58 10.55 -6.56
C ILE A 132 4.04 9.20 -7.12
N ILE A 133 5.34 8.95 -7.06
CA ILE A 133 5.96 7.73 -7.57
C ILE A 133 5.69 6.56 -6.60
N PRO A 134 5.02 5.47 -7.04
CA PRO A 134 4.72 4.30 -6.21
C PRO A 134 5.93 3.70 -5.49
N GLU A 135 7.08 3.60 -6.17
CA GLU A 135 8.32 3.10 -5.58
C GLU A 135 8.76 3.89 -4.34
N LYS A 136 8.60 5.23 -4.35
CA LYS A 136 9.00 6.08 -3.21
C LYS A 136 8.10 5.83 -1.99
N VAL A 137 6.81 5.63 -2.22
CA VAL A 137 5.86 5.26 -1.16
C VAL A 137 6.21 3.90 -0.59
N ALA A 138 6.47 2.90 -1.45
CA ALA A 138 6.88 1.57 -1.02
C ALA A 138 8.19 1.59 -0.21
N ARG A 139 9.20 2.38 -0.62
CA ARG A 139 10.45 2.57 0.14
C ARG A 139 10.21 3.17 1.53
N ARG A 140 9.26 4.11 1.64
CA ARG A 140 8.88 4.72 2.93
C ARG A 140 8.23 3.70 3.85
N VAL A 141 7.28 2.91 3.33
CA VAL A 141 6.65 1.81 4.08
C VAL A 141 7.73 0.85 4.58
N ASN A 142 8.60 0.37 3.67
CA ASN A 142 9.68 -0.53 4.02
C ASN A 142 10.57 0.01 5.15
N ALA A 143 10.96 1.29 5.08
CA ALA A 143 11.81 1.90 6.11
C ALA A 143 11.12 1.94 7.49
N ILE A 144 9.82 2.26 7.53
CA ILE A 144 9.07 2.31 8.79
C ILE A 144 8.87 0.89 9.35
N SER A 145 8.38 -0.04 8.53
CA SER A 145 8.12 -1.42 8.94
C SER A 145 9.40 -2.14 9.40
N ALA A 146 10.54 -1.88 8.75
CA ALA A 146 11.83 -2.46 9.15
C ALA A 146 12.23 -2.04 10.58
N GLU A 147 12.11 -0.76 10.90
CA GLU A 147 12.39 -0.27 12.25
C GLU A 147 11.35 -0.76 13.26
N MET A 148 10.07 -0.89 12.87
CA MET A 148 9.04 -1.51 13.73
C MET A 148 9.40 -2.94 14.14
N GLY A 149 9.86 -3.77 13.20
CA GLY A 149 10.26 -5.15 13.51
C GLY A 149 11.48 -5.26 14.44
N LYS A 150 12.37 -4.27 14.43
CA LYS A 150 13.49 -4.18 15.36
C LYS A 150 13.06 -3.66 16.75
N ASP A 151 12.23 -2.62 16.76
CA ASP A 151 11.76 -1.96 17.98
C ASP A 151 10.78 -2.84 18.75
N CYS A 152 9.95 -3.64 18.08
CA CYS A 152 9.00 -4.54 18.76
C CYS A 152 9.72 -5.60 19.61
N ILE A 153 10.76 -6.23 19.08
CA ILE A 153 11.56 -7.22 19.82
C ILE A 153 12.34 -6.54 20.94
N SER A 154 12.90 -5.35 20.68
CA SER A 154 13.59 -4.56 21.70
C SER A 154 12.66 -4.19 22.86
N SER A 155 11.43 -3.76 22.56
CA SER A 155 10.40 -3.43 23.56
C SER A 155 10.01 -4.65 24.39
N PHE A 156 9.85 -5.81 23.76
CA PHE A 156 9.55 -7.07 24.43
C PHE A 156 10.68 -7.52 25.36
N ILE A 157 11.93 -7.42 24.91
CA ILE A 157 13.09 -7.87 25.69
C ILE A 157 13.37 -6.94 26.88
N GLN A 158 13.17 -5.63 26.70
CA GLN A 158 13.49 -4.62 27.70
C GLN A 158 12.29 -4.28 28.60
N GLY A 159 11.07 -4.65 28.20
CA GLY A 159 9.84 -4.23 28.86
C GLY A 159 9.57 -2.75 28.69
N ASP A 160 10.02 -2.18 27.58
CA ASP A 160 9.88 -0.76 27.32
C ASP A 160 8.49 -0.48 26.72
N GLU A 161 7.55 -0.15 27.61
CA GLU A 161 6.17 0.20 27.22
C GLU A 161 6.10 1.43 26.31
N ALA A 162 7.05 2.37 26.43
CA ALA A 162 7.06 3.58 25.61
C ALA A 162 7.49 3.23 24.17
N LEU A 163 8.49 2.36 24.02
CA LEU A 163 8.89 1.84 22.73
C LEU A 163 7.78 1.00 22.08
N ALA A 164 7.09 0.18 22.87
CA ALA A 164 5.94 -0.61 22.38
C ALA A 164 4.81 0.28 21.84
N LYS A 165 4.44 1.36 22.57
CA LYS A 165 3.47 2.35 22.09
C LYS A 165 3.95 3.07 20.83
N THR A 166 5.24 3.36 20.74
CA THR A 166 5.84 3.96 19.54
C THR A 166 5.70 3.04 18.32
N VAL A 167 5.84 1.71 18.48
CA VAL A 167 5.58 0.75 17.40
C VAL A 167 4.12 0.84 16.94
N MET A 168 3.17 0.85 17.88
CA MET A 168 1.73 0.98 17.56
C MET A 168 1.39 2.30 16.86
N GLU A 169 2.04 3.40 17.23
CA GLU A 169 1.84 4.70 16.57
C GLU A 169 2.41 4.73 15.14
N ARG A 170 3.52 4.03 14.90
CA ARG A 170 4.12 3.91 13.56
C ARG A 170 3.29 3.04 12.62
N ASP A 171 2.57 2.07 13.17
CA ASP A 171 1.66 1.21 12.41
C ASP A 171 0.59 2.03 11.68
N GLU A 172 -0.01 3.01 12.34
CA GLU A 172 -0.96 3.95 11.72
C GLU A 172 -0.36 4.71 10.52
N GLU A 173 0.95 4.99 10.54
CA GLU A 173 1.65 5.57 9.38
C GLU A 173 1.83 4.55 8.26
N VAL A 174 2.18 3.30 8.57
CA VAL A 174 2.26 2.20 7.58
C VAL A 174 0.90 2.02 6.90
N ASP A 175 -0.17 1.96 7.68
CA ASP A 175 -1.56 1.84 7.24
C ASP A 175 -1.94 2.93 6.23
N ARG A 176 -1.65 4.19 6.60
CA ARG A 176 -1.88 5.36 5.76
C ARG A 176 -1.12 5.29 4.44
N GLN A 177 0.16 4.90 4.48
CA GLN A 177 1.00 4.80 3.28
C GLN A 177 0.56 3.61 2.41
N TYR A 178 0.13 2.51 3.00
CA TYR A 178 -0.49 1.40 2.30
C TYR A 178 -1.74 1.86 1.54
N PHE A 179 -2.70 2.52 2.20
CA PHE A 179 -3.90 3.03 1.53
C PHE A 179 -3.56 4.04 0.42
N LEU A 180 -2.56 4.89 0.62
CA LEU A 180 -2.06 5.78 -0.43
C LEU A 180 -1.55 4.98 -1.63
N LEU A 181 -0.70 3.98 -1.43
CA LEU A 181 -0.19 3.17 -2.54
C LEU A 181 -1.32 2.46 -3.28
N VAL A 182 -2.29 1.89 -2.56
CA VAL A 182 -3.48 1.26 -3.15
C VAL A 182 -4.27 2.26 -4.00
N ARG A 183 -4.49 3.48 -3.50
CA ARG A 183 -5.15 4.54 -4.28
C ARG A 183 -4.37 4.87 -5.55
N LEU A 184 -3.05 5.04 -5.47
CA LEU A 184 -2.19 5.38 -6.62
C LEU A 184 -2.26 4.31 -7.71
N VAL A 185 -2.04 3.04 -7.36
CA VAL A 185 -2.02 1.94 -8.34
C VAL A 185 -3.39 1.71 -8.95
N ARG A 186 -4.49 1.80 -8.18
CA ARG A 186 -5.85 1.71 -8.71
C ARG A 186 -6.20 2.88 -9.63
N THR A 187 -5.70 4.07 -9.31
CA THR A 187 -5.89 5.26 -10.14
C THR A 187 -5.11 5.12 -11.46
N ALA A 188 -3.86 4.67 -11.41
CA ALA A 188 -3.05 4.39 -12.61
C ALA A 188 -3.69 3.32 -13.51
N LEU A 189 -4.26 2.26 -12.93
CA LEU A 189 -4.97 1.21 -13.68
C LEU A 189 -6.25 1.69 -14.36
N THR A 190 -6.90 2.72 -13.81
CA THR A 190 -8.17 3.25 -14.35
C THR A 190 -7.99 4.45 -15.26
N HIS A 191 -6.84 5.12 -15.21
CA HIS A 191 -6.53 6.33 -15.99
C HIS A 191 -5.21 6.15 -16.75
N PRO A 192 -5.27 5.83 -18.06
CA PRO A 192 -4.07 5.60 -18.88
C PRO A 192 -3.03 6.72 -18.80
N TYR A 193 -3.48 7.98 -18.77
CA TYR A 193 -2.61 9.15 -18.63
C TYR A 193 -1.72 9.12 -17.39
N ILE A 194 -2.26 8.65 -16.26
CA ILE A 194 -1.51 8.57 -15.00
C ILE A 194 -0.49 7.43 -15.06
N SER A 195 -0.88 6.28 -15.61
CA SER A 195 0.05 5.16 -15.86
C SER A 195 1.21 5.57 -16.75
N GLU A 196 0.96 6.36 -17.80
CA GLU A 196 2.00 6.89 -18.70
C GLU A 196 2.92 7.90 -18.00
N LYS A 197 2.36 8.89 -17.28
CA LYS A 197 3.16 9.86 -16.53
C LYS A 197 4.05 9.21 -15.47
N LEU A 198 3.54 8.17 -14.80
CA LEU A 198 4.30 7.41 -13.80
C LEU A 198 5.21 6.35 -14.43
N SER A 199 5.12 6.13 -15.75
CA SER A 199 5.85 5.09 -16.47
C SER A 199 5.71 3.70 -15.83
N ILE A 200 4.50 3.38 -15.36
CA ILE A 200 4.20 2.14 -14.62
C ILE A 200 3.23 1.27 -15.40
N SER A 201 3.56 0.00 -15.57
CA SER A 201 2.70 -0.97 -16.24
C SER A 201 1.56 -1.48 -15.32
N PRO A 202 0.48 -2.04 -15.90
CA PRO A 202 -0.57 -2.68 -15.11
C PRO A 202 -0.09 -3.84 -14.24
N ILE A 203 0.93 -4.58 -14.68
CA ILE A 203 1.51 -5.68 -13.91
C ILE A 203 2.26 -5.14 -12.70
N GLU A 204 3.09 -4.11 -12.90
CA GLU A 204 3.78 -3.45 -11.78
C GLU A 204 2.79 -2.86 -10.77
N CYS A 205 1.65 -2.33 -11.21
CA CYS A 205 0.60 -1.87 -10.31
C CYS A 205 0.08 -2.99 -9.38
N LEU A 206 -0.06 -4.21 -9.89
CA LEU A 206 -0.43 -5.38 -9.09
C LEU A 206 0.71 -5.80 -8.15
N ASP A 207 1.96 -5.78 -8.64
CA ASP A 207 3.13 -6.12 -7.84
C ASP A 207 3.29 -5.14 -6.65
N TYR A 208 3.16 -3.83 -6.86
CA TYR A 208 3.18 -2.84 -5.79
C TYR A 208 2.02 -3.02 -4.80
N ARG A 209 0.83 -3.39 -5.28
CA ARG A 209 -0.32 -3.68 -4.41
C ARG A 209 -0.03 -4.87 -3.50
N MET A 210 0.59 -5.92 -4.04
CA MET A 210 0.98 -7.10 -3.26
C MET A 210 2.09 -6.75 -2.26
N LEU A 211 3.14 -6.08 -2.74
CA LEU A 211 4.28 -5.67 -1.95
C LEU A 211 3.87 -4.84 -0.72
N ALA A 212 3.00 -3.84 -0.89
CA ALA A 212 2.54 -3.06 0.25
C ALA A 212 1.61 -3.83 1.20
N SER A 213 0.84 -4.80 0.71
CA SER A 213 0.07 -5.68 1.60
C SER A 213 0.99 -6.50 2.49
N LEU A 214 2.06 -7.06 1.90
CA LEU A 214 3.01 -7.88 2.65
C LEU A 214 3.79 -7.04 3.67
N MET A 215 4.22 -5.83 3.31
CA MET A 215 4.89 -4.93 4.26
C MET A 215 3.98 -4.43 5.39
N GLU A 216 2.66 -4.33 5.16
CA GLU A 216 1.67 -4.02 6.20
C GLU A 216 1.43 -5.23 7.11
N HIS A 217 1.28 -6.44 6.58
CA HIS A 217 1.25 -7.65 7.42
C HIS A 217 2.53 -7.80 8.29
N TYR A 218 3.71 -7.44 7.78
CA TYR A 218 4.94 -7.42 8.59
C TYR A 218 4.87 -6.41 9.75
N ALA A 219 4.25 -5.25 9.51
CA ALA A 219 4.01 -4.23 10.53
C ALA A 219 2.99 -4.70 11.58
N ASP A 220 1.90 -5.36 11.15
CA ASP A 220 0.89 -5.97 12.05
C ASP A 220 1.54 -6.95 13.03
N TYR A 221 2.38 -7.88 12.54
CA TYR A 221 3.09 -8.82 13.42
C TYR A 221 4.07 -8.10 14.37
N SER A 222 4.61 -6.95 13.98
CA SER A 222 5.41 -6.12 14.87
C SER A 222 4.55 -5.51 15.99
N VAL A 223 3.32 -5.11 15.69
CA VAL A 223 2.34 -4.65 16.68
C VAL A 223 1.92 -5.78 17.61
N ASP A 224 1.71 -7.00 17.11
CA ASP A 224 1.38 -8.15 17.94
C ASP A 224 2.45 -8.40 19.02
N ILE A 225 3.74 -8.36 18.63
CA ILE A 225 4.87 -8.51 19.56
C ILE A 225 4.90 -7.34 20.57
N ALA A 226 4.71 -6.10 20.09
CA ALA A 226 4.64 -4.93 20.97
C ALA A 226 3.46 -5.03 21.96
N GLY A 227 2.30 -5.55 21.53
CA GLY A 227 1.13 -5.79 22.37
C GLY A 227 1.37 -6.86 23.44
N VAL A 228 2.20 -7.87 23.16
CA VAL A 228 2.67 -8.81 24.19
C VAL A 228 3.52 -8.09 25.25
N SER A 229 4.41 -7.19 24.84
CA SER A 229 5.27 -6.45 25.79
C SER A 229 4.46 -5.59 26.77
N LEU A 230 3.34 -5.00 26.35
CA LEU A 230 2.46 -4.22 27.23
C LEU A 230 1.69 -5.08 28.25
N ARG A 231 1.51 -6.38 27.94
CA ARG A 231 0.84 -7.35 28.84
C ARG A 231 1.83 -8.04 29.78
N CYS A 232 3.13 -7.92 29.54
CA CYS A 232 4.15 -8.70 30.21
C CYS A 232 5.27 -7.80 30.76
N GLN A 233 5.46 -7.80 32.09
CA GLN A 233 6.69 -7.24 32.66
C GLN A 233 7.84 -8.25 32.47
N PRO A 234 9.02 -7.85 31.96
CA PRO A 234 10.14 -8.75 31.79
C PRO A 234 10.61 -9.26 33.15
N ASN A 235 10.23 -10.50 33.46
CA ASN A 235 10.75 -11.18 34.65
C ASN A 235 12.09 -11.86 34.32
N SER A 236 12.75 -12.36 35.36
CA SER A 236 14.04 -13.06 35.31
C SER A 236 14.14 -14.26 34.34
N TRP A 237 13.03 -14.75 33.79
CA TRP A 237 13.00 -15.86 32.82
C TRP A 237 13.49 -15.48 31.42
N LEU A 238 13.49 -14.18 31.09
CA LEU A 238 13.87 -13.72 29.75
C LEU A 238 15.35 -13.98 29.45
N GLY A 239 16.20 -14.08 30.48
CA GLY A 239 17.64 -14.31 30.34
C GLY A 239 18.02 -15.55 29.53
N VAL A 240 17.21 -16.63 29.57
CA VAL A 240 17.50 -17.87 28.85
C VAL A 240 17.29 -17.73 27.33
N VAL A 241 16.34 -16.89 26.92
CA VAL A 241 15.93 -16.74 25.51
C VAL A 241 16.35 -15.39 24.91
N LYS A 242 16.80 -14.45 25.73
CA LYS A 242 17.14 -13.08 25.34
C LYS A 242 18.17 -13.02 24.21
N GLU A 243 19.29 -13.72 24.36
CA GLU A 243 20.37 -13.70 23.37
C GLU A 243 19.92 -14.31 22.04
N ALA A 244 19.17 -15.41 22.10
CA ALA A 244 18.61 -16.05 20.91
C ALA A 244 17.60 -15.15 20.20
N LEU A 245 16.73 -14.44 20.93
CA LEU A 245 15.78 -13.50 20.37
C LEU A 245 16.45 -12.27 19.77
N LEU A 246 17.51 -11.74 20.39
CA LEU A 246 18.31 -10.65 19.82
C LEU A 246 18.98 -11.06 18.51
N GLU A 247 19.53 -12.28 18.46
CA GLU A 247 20.14 -12.79 17.24
C GLU A 247 19.10 -12.97 16.12
N VAL A 248 17.93 -13.53 16.45
CA VAL A 248 16.81 -13.65 15.50
C VAL A 248 16.35 -12.27 15.02
N SER A 249 16.24 -11.28 15.91
CA SER A 249 15.86 -9.91 15.57
C SER A 249 16.79 -9.29 14.52
N LEU A 250 18.10 -9.39 14.73
CA LEU A 250 19.10 -8.84 13.81
C LEU A 250 19.03 -9.51 12.43
N ARG A 251 18.94 -10.85 12.41
CA ARG A 251 18.81 -11.61 11.16
C ARG A 251 17.50 -11.32 10.43
N MET A 252 16.40 -11.16 11.16
CA MET A 252 15.10 -10.79 10.61
C MET A 252 15.14 -9.42 9.96
N TYR A 253 15.76 -8.43 10.62
CA TYR A 253 15.91 -7.08 10.09
C TYR A 253 16.69 -7.07 8.76
N GLU A 254 17.80 -7.82 8.70
CA GLU A 254 18.56 -7.98 7.46
C GLU A 254 17.75 -8.68 6.37
N MET A 255 17.09 -9.79 6.71
CA MET A 255 16.27 -10.55 5.78
C MET A 255 15.13 -9.73 5.19
N TYR A 256 14.46 -8.90 5.99
CA TYR A 256 13.39 -8.01 5.52
C TYR A 256 13.92 -6.92 4.58
N LYS A 257 15.10 -6.37 4.86
CA LYS A 257 15.74 -5.40 3.94
C LYS A 257 16.15 -6.04 2.63
N ASP A 258 16.68 -7.27 2.69
CA ASP A 258 17.11 -8.02 1.51
C ASP A 258 15.91 -8.44 0.65
N SER A 259 14.79 -8.86 1.26
CA SER A 259 13.57 -9.20 0.52
C SER A 259 13.02 -8.01 -0.26
N PHE A 260 12.97 -6.83 0.34
CA PHE A 260 12.54 -5.63 -0.37
C PHE A 260 13.55 -5.22 -1.47
N ALA A 261 14.85 -5.35 -1.19
CA ALA A 261 15.89 -5.01 -2.15
C ALA A 261 15.89 -5.95 -3.37
N SER A 262 15.58 -7.23 -3.21
CA SER A 262 15.51 -8.20 -4.31
C SER A 262 14.42 -7.82 -5.30
N VAL A 263 13.25 -7.41 -4.82
CA VAL A 263 12.13 -6.95 -5.66
C VAL A 263 12.49 -5.69 -6.45
N LEU A 264 13.05 -4.67 -5.79
CA LEU A 264 13.34 -3.41 -6.46
C LEU A 264 14.47 -3.50 -7.48
N LYS A 265 15.44 -4.40 -7.26
CA LYS A 265 16.57 -4.61 -8.17
C LYS A 265 16.30 -5.70 -9.21
N GLY A 266 15.32 -6.57 -9.00
CA GLY A 266 15.14 -7.79 -9.80
C GLY A 266 16.24 -8.82 -9.54
N ASP A 267 16.76 -8.87 -8.31
CA ASP A 267 17.90 -9.70 -7.93
C ASP A 267 17.43 -11.07 -7.41
N LEU A 268 17.47 -12.08 -8.29
CA LEU A 268 17.04 -13.44 -7.96
C LEU A 268 18.00 -14.16 -7.00
N GLU A 269 19.29 -13.82 -7.02
CA GLU A 269 20.26 -14.41 -6.09
C GLU A 269 19.96 -13.97 -4.67
N LEU A 270 19.64 -12.68 -4.49
CA LEU A 270 19.22 -12.13 -3.21
C LEU A 270 17.89 -12.74 -2.73
N ALA A 271 16.96 -13.05 -3.64
CA ALA A 271 15.71 -13.72 -3.29
C ALA A 271 15.93 -15.15 -2.77
N VAL A 272 16.83 -15.92 -3.40
CA VAL A 272 17.22 -17.26 -2.92
C VAL A 272 17.91 -17.17 -1.55
N GLU A 273 18.75 -16.15 -1.35
CA GLU A 273 19.41 -15.90 -0.07
C GLU A 273 18.41 -15.59 1.06
N VAL A 274 17.34 -14.84 0.78
CA VAL A 274 16.24 -14.60 1.73
C VAL A 274 15.58 -15.91 2.18
N SER A 275 15.31 -16.81 1.23
CA SER A 275 14.76 -18.14 1.55
C SER A 275 15.68 -18.95 2.46
N ARG A 276 17.00 -18.90 2.19
CA ARG A 276 18.01 -19.56 3.03
C ARG A 276 18.03 -18.98 4.46
N LYS A 277 18.04 -17.65 4.59
CA LYS A 277 17.97 -16.96 5.90
C LYS A 277 16.69 -17.32 6.66
N SER A 278 15.56 -17.44 5.96
CA SER A 278 14.28 -17.82 6.56
C SER A 278 14.34 -19.21 7.21
N CYS A 279 14.91 -20.20 6.52
CA CYS A 279 15.13 -21.54 7.09
C CYS A 279 15.98 -21.50 8.37
N GLU A 280 17.11 -20.78 8.34
CA GLU A 280 17.99 -20.66 9.52
C GLU A 280 17.28 -20.00 10.71
N ILE A 281 16.46 -18.98 10.47
CA ILE A 281 15.71 -18.30 11.53
C ILE A 281 14.63 -19.24 12.08
N LYS A 282 13.89 -19.95 11.22
CA LYS A 282 12.86 -20.93 11.63
C LYS A 282 13.43 -22.06 12.48
N ASP A 283 14.63 -22.57 12.16
CA ASP A 283 15.31 -23.59 12.96
C ASP A 283 15.66 -23.07 14.38
N LYS A 284 16.10 -21.81 14.47
CA LYS A 284 16.35 -21.15 15.76
C LYS A 284 15.08 -20.91 16.56
N LEU A 285 14.01 -20.45 15.90
CA LEU A 285 12.71 -20.27 16.53
C LEU A 285 12.16 -21.59 17.08
N THR A 286 12.33 -22.69 16.35
CA THR A 286 11.97 -24.05 16.81
C THR A 286 12.78 -24.45 18.05
N SER A 287 14.08 -24.13 18.07
CA SER A 287 14.96 -24.36 19.23
C SER A 287 14.53 -23.54 20.45
N ILE A 288 14.14 -22.28 20.24
CA ILE A 288 13.57 -21.41 21.29
C ILE A 288 12.26 -22.01 21.81
N GLN A 289 11.38 -22.48 20.93
CA GLN A 289 10.10 -23.13 21.28
C GLN A 289 10.29 -24.38 22.13
N ALA A 290 11.28 -25.22 21.82
CA ALA A 290 11.61 -26.38 22.65
C ALA A 290 12.12 -25.96 24.05
N GLY A 291 12.85 -24.84 24.15
CA GLY A 291 13.29 -24.26 25.43
C GLY A 291 12.15 -23.69 26.27
N ILE A 292 11.11 -23.14 25.63
CA ILE A 292 9.94 -22.53 26.28
C ILE A 292 9.16 -23.54 27.15
N LEU A 293 9.10 -24.81 26.74
CA LEU A 293 8.37 -25.88 27.45
C LEU A 293 8.82 -26.11 28.90
N LYS A 294 9.99 -25.57 29.30
CA LYS A 294 10.53 -25.66 30.67
C LYS A 294 10.08 -24.53 31.60
N ASN A 295 9.36 -23.52 31.10
CA ASN A 295 8.93 -22.33 31.85
C ASN A 295 7.52 -22.44 32.46
N LYS A 296 7.11 -21.46 33.28
CA LYS A 296 5.74 -21.34 33.82
C LYS A 296 4.72 -21.13 32.68
N ARG A 297 3.50 -21.66 32.82
CA ARG A 297 2.43 -21.58 31.79
C ARG A 297 2.20 -20.18 31.22
N VAL A 298 2.06 -19.16 32.07
CA VAL A 298 1.84 -17.77 31.63
C VAL A 298 3.02 -17.24 30.79
N THR A 299 4.25 -17.61 31.14
CA THR A 299 5.44 -17.28 30.36
C THR A 299 5.48 -18.01 29.02
N GLN A 300 4.95 -19.24 28.97
CA GLN A 300 4.89 -20.04 27.75
C GLN A 300 3.95 -19.42 26.73
N GLU A 301 2.79 -18.92 27.17
CA GLU A 301 1.80 -18.25 26.32
C GLU A 301 2.42 -17.03 25.61
N PHE A 302 2.96 -16.07 26.36
CA PHE A 302 3.56 -14.86 25.77
C PHE A 302 4.73 -15.15 24.84
N LEU A 303 5.60 -16.09 25.20
CA LEU A 303 6.73 -16.46 24.35
C LEU A 303 6.29 -17.19 23.07
N THR A 304 5.22 -17.97 23.15
CA THR A 304 4.65 -18.65 21.99
C THR A 304 4.05 -17.64 21.02
N ASP A 305 3.31 -16.64 21.52
CA ASP A 305 2.77 -15.54 20.71
C ASP A 305 3.90 -14.83 19.93
N VAL A 306 5.00 -14.48 20.61
CA VAL A 306 6.15 -13.82 19.99
C VAL A 306 6.83 -14.71 18.94
N VAL A 307 7.05 -15.99 19.25
CA VAL A 307 7.66 -16.93 18.29
C VAL A 307 6.77 -17.16 17.07
N MET A 308 5.44 -17.20 17.25
CA MET A 308 4.50 -17.31 16.14
C MET A 308 4.53 -16.08 15.24
N ALA A 309 4.48 -14.87 15.82
CA ALA A 309 4.59 -13.62 15.06
C ALA A 309 5.92 -13.55 14.28
N LEU A 310 7.04 -13.93 14.89
CA LEU A 310 8.34 -13.99 14.21
C LEU A 310 8.36 -15.00 13.05
N ASN A 311 7.74 -16.18 13.21
CA ASN A 311 7.60 -17.14 12.12
C ASN A 311 6.78 -16.56 10.95
N SER A 312 5.69 -15.85 11.25
CA SER A 312 4.88 -15.20 10.22
C SER A 312 5.64 -14.05 9.53
N MET A 313 6.46 -13.29 10.26
CA MET A 313 7.36 -12.30 9.67
C MET A 313 8.39 -12.94 8.72
N CYS A 314 8.91 -14.13 9.05
CA CYS A 314 9.77 -14.91 8.13
C CYS A 314 9.06 -15.26 6.83
N GLU A 315 7.80 -15.68 6.91
CA GLU A 315 6.99 -16.06 5.73
C GLU A 315 6.72 -14.85 4.85
N VAL A 316 6.34 -13.74 5.45
CA VAL A 316 6.16 -12.46 4.74
C VAL A 316 7.44 -12.04 4.01
N CYS A 317 8.62 -12.18 4.61
CA CYS A 317 9.88 -11.87 3.94
C CYS A 317 10.11 -12.74 2.69
N VAL A 318 9.78 -14.03 2.76
CA VAL A 318 9.88 -14.95 1.61
C VAL A 318 8.87 -14.55 0.54
N ASP A 319 7.61 -14.31 0.92
CA ASP A 319 6.55 -13.89 0.01
C ASP A 319 6.90 -12.57 -0.71
N ILE A 320 7.55 -11.63 -0.01
CA ILE A 320 8.08 -10.40 -0.62
C ILE A 320 9.14 -10.76 -1.64
N SER A 321 10.12 -11.61 -1.28
CA SER A 321 11.22 -11.96 -2.17
C SER A 321 10.77 -12.73 -3.42
N ASP A 322 9.67 -13.48 -3.34
CA ASP A 322 9.07 -14.20 -4.47
C ASP A 322 8.46 -13.25 -5.52
N LEU A 323 8.23 -11.98 -5.18
CA LEU A 323 7.84 -10.95 -6.15
C LEU A 323 9.01 -10.50 -7.04
N ALA A 324 10.26 -10.88 -6.72
CA ALA A 324 11.42 -10.55 -7.54
C ALA A 324 11.35 -11.23 -8.91
N LYS A 325 11.51 -10.46 -9.97
CA LYS A 325 11.50 -10.92 -11.36
C LYS A 325 12.85 -10.61 -12.00
N ALA A 326 13.38 -11.53 -12.79
CA ALA A 326 14.53 -11.24 -13.64
C ALA A 326 14.19 -10.06 -14.57
N ARG A 327 14.99 -9.00 -14.50
CA ARG A 327 14.90 -7.85 -15.40
C ARG A 327 15.80 -8.03 -16.61
#